data_AF-A0A3P3W5Q6-F1
#
_entry.id   AF-A0A3P3W5Q6-F1
#
_cell.length_a   1.000
_cell.length_b   1.000
_cell.length_c   1.000
_cell.angle_alpha   90.00
_cell.angle_beta   90.00
_cell.angle_gamma   90.00
#
_symmetry.space_group_name_H-M   'P 1'
#
loop_
_entity.id
_entity.type
_entity.pdbx_description
1 polymer ?
#
loop_
_entity_poly.entity_id
_entity_poly.type
_entity_poly.pdbx_seq_one_letter_code
_entity_poly.pdbx_strand_id
1 'polypeptide(L)'
;MKLKHIIAIVPFVLFSCNNGNLLNDEGSGESISNSPNFELQNKKSQEIIKQIDEKQHTLKTKLKKTKGKNADNLYLEYSKLLNSLIKELETNEYNSLSIYNKWENEIAPDSIQKKMELYDKLQIKIIENNDGSYNLKYRPGFYYDMFKYKASKDLREYLKLATLQRKKPIVVDGLINEDWSEISNRLIIWENFIKNNPNSAYKEDAKGKYLELIQLYLFGNKNERSYSIDTKKIEPLTEQEYMNFVKKYGKTTTGIITKNFLDFFYTNDKNFSSEEFHKKITEYTNQEIEKEMKKF
;
A
#
# COMPACT_ATOMS: atom_id res chain seq x y z
N MET A 1 -50.33 -24.50 52.11
CA MET A 1 -51.28 -23.55 52.71
C MET A 1 -51.39 -22.34 51.79
N LYS A 2 -52.62 -22.12 51.27
CA LYS A 2 -53.14 -20.95 50.52
C LYS A 2 -52.53 -20.58 49.14
N LEU A 3 -53.13 -21.22 48.15
CA LEU A 3 -53.56 -20.74 46.83
C LEU A 3 -54.41 -19.45 46.89
N LYS A 4 -54.38 -18.62 45.81
CA LYS A 4 -55.48 -17.82 45.19
C LYS A 4 -54.91 -17.18 43.89
N HIS A 5 -55.10 -17.73 42.68
CA HIS A 5 -56.25 -17.65 41.73
C HIS A 5 -56.54 -16.22 41.25
N ILE A 6 -56.60 -15.92 39.93
CA ILE A 6 -57.76 -16.04 39.00
C ILE A 6 -57.23 -15.71 37.56
N ILE A 7 -57.21 -16.55 36.50
CA ILE A 7 -58.24 -17.04 35.51
C ILE A 7 -59.04 -15.89 34.83
N ALA A 8 -59.01 -15.61 33.51
CA ALA A 8 -59.65 -16.32 32.38
C ALA A 8 -59.21 -15.62 31.05
N ILE A 9 -58.79 -16.26 29.95
CA ILE A 9 -59.55 -16.87 28.81
C ILE A 9 -60.69 -15.95 28.30
N VAL A 10 -60.73 -15.49 27.04
CA VAL A 10 -61.37 -16.16 25.86
C VAL A 10 -61.24 -15.26 24.59
N PRO A 11 -61.28 -15.83 23.36
CA PRO A 11 -60.60 -15.33 22.16
C PRO A 11 -61.52 -14.86 21.01
N PHE A 12 -60.86 -14.40 19.93
CA PHE A 12 -61.21 -14.49 18.49
C PHE A 12 -62.51 -13.84 17.96
N VAL A 13 -62.35 -12.85 17.08
CA VAL A 13 -63.24 -12.61 15.94
C VAL A 13 -62.39 -12.34 14.70
N LEU A 14 -62.57 -13.17 13.67
CA LEU A 14 -62.10 -12.95 12.30
C LEU A 14 -63.06 -12.01 11.59
N PHE A 15 -62.52 -11.08 10.78
CA PHE A 15 -63.28 -10.43 9.71
C PHE A 15 -62.52 -10.52 8.38
N SER A 16 -63.31 -10.73 7.34
CA SER A 16 -62.97 -11.11 5.97
C SER A 16 -62.55 -9.92 5.09
N CYS A 17 -62.02 -10.24 3.90
CA CYS A 17 -61.59 -9.34 2.83
C CYS A 17 -62.72 -8.46 2.27
N ASN A 18 -62.41 -7.23 1.80
CA ASN A 18 -62.73 -6.83 0.41
C ASN A 18 -61.97 -5.57 -0.07
N ASN A 19 -61.83 -5.51 -1.39
CA ASN A 19 -61.08 -4.58 -2.24
C ASN A 19 -61.33 -3.08 -2.09
N GLY A 20 -60.27 -2.30 -2.31
CA GLY A 20 -60.34 -0.89 -2.69
C GLY A 20 -59.07 -0.48 -3.43
N ASN A 21 -59.02 -0.72 -4.75
CA ASN A 21 -58.05 -0.07 -5.62
C ASN A 21 -58.45 1.40 -5.82
N LEU A 22 -57.58 2.34 -5.46
CA LEU A 22 -57.49 3.64 -6.13
C LEU A 22 -56.01 4.02 -6.29
N LEU A 23 -55.57 3.80 -7.52
CA LEU A 23 -54.49 4.38 -8.31
C LEU A 23 -53.58 5.46 -7.68
N ASN A 24 -52.29 5.14 -7.80
CA ASN A 24 -51.16 5.97 -8.23
C ASN A 24 -50.63 7.06 -7.30
N ASP A 25 -49.41 6.83 -6.80
CA ASP A 25 -48.35 7.80 -7.05
C ASP A 25 -47.03 7.06 -7.35
N GLU A 26 -46.50 7.30 -8.54
CA GLU A 26 -45.21 6.80 -9.02
C GLU A 26 -44.08 7.57 -8.32
N GLY A 27 -43.70 7.12 -7.13
CA GLY A 27 -42.42 7.46 -6.54
C GLY A 27 -41.34 6.51 -7.08
N SER A 28 -40.45 7.03 -7.93
CA SER A 28 -39.24 6.38 -8.41
C SER A 28 -38.26 6.11 -7.25
N GLY A 29 -38.57 5.10 -6.44
CA GLY A 29 -37.61 4.49 -5.54
C GLY A 29 -36.73 3.54 -6.35
N GLU A 30 -35.47 3.92 -6.59
CA GLU A 30 -34.44 2.93 -6.93
C GLU A 30 -34.43 1.86 -5.83
N SER A 31 -34.98 0.69 -6.16
CA SER A 31 -34.76 -0.50 -5.36
C SER A 31 -33.32 -0.94 -5.61
N ILE A 32 -32.44 -0.65 -4.66
CA ILE A 32 -31.08 -1.19 -4.65
C ILE A 32 -31.22 -2.70 -4.42
N SER A 33 -31.14 -3.44 -5.52
CA SER A 33 -31.09 -4.89 -5.51
C SER A 33 -29.76 -5.34 -4.90
N ASN A 34 -29.81 -6.00 -3.74
CA ASN A 34 -28.67 -6.68 -3.12
C ASN A 34 -28.22 -7.95 -3.88
N SER A 35 -28.64 -8.12 -5.14
CA SER A 35 -28.17 -9.21 -5.97
C SER A 35 -26.73 -8.92 -6.40
N PRO A 36 -25.77 -9.86 -6.19
CA PRO A 36 -24.40 -9.72 -6.67
C PRO A 36 -24.36 -9.34 -8.16
N ASN A 37 -25.31 -9.83 -8.97
CA ASN A 37 -25.37 -9.51 -10.40
C ASN A 37 -25.74 -8.04 -10.72
N PHE A 38 -26.40 -7.31 -9.83
CA PHE A 38 -26.77 -5.91 -10.06
C PHE A 38 -25.63 -4.95 -9.73
N GLU A 39 -24.96 -5.13 -8.58
CA GLU A 39 -23.78 -4.33 -8.21
C GLU A 39 -22.60 -4.53 -9.17
N LEU A 40 -22.52 -5.70 -9.82
CA LEU A 40 -21.43 -6.05 -10.73
C LEU A 40 -21.60 -5.56 -12.17
N GLN A 41 -22.78 -5.05 -12.51
CA GLN A 41 -23.06 -4.39 -13.79
C GLN A 41 -23.06 -2.86 -13.68
N ASN A 42 -22.24 -2.31 -12.78
CA ASN A 42 -22.07 -0.87 -12.67
C ASN A 42 -21.58 -0.30 -14.02
N LYS A 43 -22.49 0.34 -14.77
CA LYS A 43 -22.21 0.94 -16.08
C LYS A 43 -21.08 1.98 -16.01
N LYS A 44 -21.00 2.72 -14.90
CA LYS A 44 -19.94 3.71 -14.70
C LYS A 44 -18.59 3.03 -14.51
N SER A 45 -18.51 1.94 -13.75
CA SER A 45 -17.28 1.14 -13.66
C SER A 45 -16.84 0.59 -15.01
N GLN A 46 -17.77 0.08 -15.82
CA GLN A 46 -17.47 -0.42 -17.16
C GLN A 46 -16.90 0.66 -18.08
N GLU A 47 -17.46 1.88 -18.02
CA GLU A 47 -16.95 3.03 -18.76
C GLU A 47 -15.54 3.43 -18.28
N ILE A 48 -15.28 3.45 -16.97
CA ILE A 48 -13.94 3.74 -16.43
C ILE A 48 -12.92 2.68 -16.86
N ILE A 49 -13.29 1.39 -16.84
CA ILE A 49 -12.44 0.29 -17.31
C ILE A 49 -12.07 0.48 -18.79
N LYS A 50 -13.04 0.85 -19.63
CA LYS A 50 -12.82 1.16 -21.04
C LYS A 50 -11.87 2.35 -21.21
N GLN A 51 -12.07 3.41 -20.44
CA GLN A 51 -11.15 4.57 -20.45
C GLN A 51 -9.73 4.18 -20.04
N ILE A 52 -9.56 3.33 -19.01
CA ILE A 52 -8.24 2.82 -18.61
C ILE A 52 -7.59 2.09 -19.79
N ASP A 53 -8.29 1.16 -20.44
CA ASP A 53 -7.77 0.42 -21.60
C ASP A 53 -7.34 1.36 -22.74
N GLU A 54 -8.21 2.31 -23.11
CA GLU A 54 -7.93 3.30 -24.16
C GLU A 54 -6.71 4.18 -23.82
N LYS A 55 -6.58 4.63 -22.57
CA LYS A 55 -5.43 5.43 -22.13
C LYS A 55 -4.15 4.59 -22.11
N GLN A 56 -4.20 3.34 -21.68
CA GLN A 56 -3.05 2.43 -21.75
C GLN A 56 -2.61 2.18 -23.19
N HIS A 57 -3.55 1.95 -24.11
CA HIS A 57 -3.27 1.75 -25.53
C HIS A 57 -2.66 3.02 -26.15
N THR A 58 -3.24 4.18 -25.85
CA THR A 58 -2.73 5.48 -26.31
C THR A 58 -1.30 5.71 -25.84
N LEU A 59 -1.02 5.45 -24.56
CA LEU A 59 0.32 5.58 -24.00
C LEU A 59 1.33 4.66 -24.70
N LYS A 60 0.99 3.37 -24.88
CA LYS A 60 1.83 2.41 -25.61
C LYS A 60 2.13 2.90 -27.02
N THR A 61 1.16 3.47 -27.73
CA THR A 61 1.34 4.02 -29.08
C THR A 61 2.23 5.26 -29.08
N LYS A 62 2.06 6.19 -28.13
CA LYS A 62 2.95 7.36 -27.98
C LYS A 62 4.39 6.91 -27.68
N LEU A 63 4.59 5.94 -26.79
CA LEU A 63 5.92 5.41 -26.42
C LEU A 63 6.64 4.67 -27.55
N LYS A 64 5.94 4.19 -28.59
CA LYS A 64 6.61 3.68 -29.80
C LYS A 64 7.43 4.76 -30.50
N LYS A 65 6.98 6.02 -30.42
CA LYS A 65 7.54 7.17 -31.16
C LYS A 65 8.41 8.10 -30.29
N THR A 66 8.47 7.87 -28.98
CA THR A 66 9.21 8.74 -28.03
C THR A 66 10.22 7.95 -27.21
N LYS A 67 11.23 8.65 -26.69
CA LYS A 67 12.26 8.10 -25.79
C LYS A 67 12.87 9.21 -24.93
N GLY A 68 13.65 8.83 -23.92
CA GLY A 68 14.33 9.76 -23.01
C GLY A 68 13.34 10.69 -22.31
N LYS A 69 13.68 11.98 -22.19
CA LYS A 69 12.86 12.99 -21.50
C LYS A 69 11.42 13.06 -22.01
N ASN A 70 11.18 12.86 -23.30
CA ASN A 70 9.82 12.86 -23.85
C ASN A 70 9.00 11.65 -23.36
N ALA A 71 9.63 10.48 -23.17
CA ALA A 71 8.98 9.35 -22.54
C ALA A 71 8.76 9.61 -21.03
N ASP A 72 9.71 10.26 -20.37
CA ASP A 72 9.56 10.60 -18.95
C ASP A 72 8.39 11.56 -18.70
N ASN A 73 8.18 12.54 -19.57
CA ASN A 73 7.02 13.43 -19.51
C ASN A 73 5.70 12.66 -19.68
N LEU A 74 5.66 11.68 -20.60
CA LEU A 74 4.50 10.80 -20.73
C LEU A 74 4.26 9.97 -19.46
N TYR A 75 5.30 9.52 -18.77
CA TYR A 75 5.14 8.85 -17.49
C TYR A 75 4.50 9.78 -16.45
N LEU A 76 4.98 11.02 -16.31
CA LEU A 76 4.43 11.98 -15.36
C LEU A 76 2.95 12.30 -15.64
N GLU A 77 2.60 12.49 -16.91
CA GLU A 77 1.22 12.75 -17.35
C GLU A 77 0.32 11.52 -17.11
N TYR A 78 0.71 10.37 -17.66
CA TYR A 78 -0.16 9.20 -17.66
C TYR A 78 -0.20 8.49 -16.31
N SER A 79 0.85 8.53 -15.50
CA SER A 79 0.78 7.94 -14.15
C SER A 79 -0.26 8.64 -13.29
N LYS A 80 -0.34 9.97 -13.35
CA LYS A 80 -1.39 10.75 -12.67
C LYS A 80 -2.77 10.40 -13.20
N LEU A 81 -2.95 10.42 -14.53
CA LEU A 81 -4.23 10.11 -15.17
C LEU A 81 -4.72 8.69 -14.83
N LEU A 82 -3.86 7.68 -15.05
CA LEU A 82 -4.20 6.28 -14.84
C LEU A 82 -4.45 5.98 -13.36
N ASN A 83 -3.71 6.57 -12.43
CA ASN A 83 -3.96 6.40 -11.00
C ASN A 83 -5.27 7.08 -10.57
N SER A 84 -5.62 8.22 -11.18
CA SER A 84 -6.92 8.87 -10.94
C SER A 84 -8.09 7.99 -11.38
N LEU A 85 -7.99 7.38 -12.56
CA LEU A 85 -9.01 6.45 -13.06
C LEU A 85 -9.14 5.20 -12.17
N ILE A 86 -8.03 4.68 -11.64
CA ILE A 86 -8.06 3.57 -10.68
C ILE A 86 -8.80 3.97 -9.39
N LYS A 87 -8.53 5.17 -8.86
CA LYS A 87 -9.21 5.66 -7.65
C LYS A 87 -10.70 5.87 -7.89
N GLU A 88 -11.07 6.38 -9.07
CA GLU A 88 -12.47 6.51 -9.45
C GLU A 88 -13.13 5.12 -9.58
N LEU A 89 -12.47 4.17 -10.23
CA LEU A 89 -12.95 2.80 -10.34
C LEU A 89 -13.17 2.16 -8.97
N GLU A 90 -12.19 2.26 -8.08
CA GLU A 90 -12.26 1.77 -6.68
C GLU A 90 -13.48 2.34 -5.96
N THR A 91 -13.75 3.65 -6.11
CA THR A 91 -14.90 4.30 -5.49
C THR A 91 -16.24 3.75 -6.02
N ASN A 92 -16.33 3.51 -7.33
CA ASN A 92 -17.55 2.96 -7.95
C ASN A 92 -17.71 1.45 -7.71
N GLU A 93 -16.63 0.77 -7.32
CA GLU A 93 -16.58 -0.67 -7.05
C GLU A 93 -16.60 -0.99 -5.55
N TYR A 94 -16.77 0.02 -4.67
CA TYR A 94 -16.67 -0.14 -3.21
C TYR A 94 -17.49 -1.32 -2.67
N ASN A 95 -18.77 -1.43 -3.06
CA ASN A 95 -19.63 -2.53 -2.60
C ASN A 95 -19.10 -3.89 -3.09
N SER A 96 -18.70 -3.99 -4.36
CA SER A 96 -18.14 -5.23 -4.93
C SER A 96 -16.81 -5.63 -4.29
N LEU A 97 -15.96 -4.65 -3.97
CA LEU A 97 -14.69 -4.86 -3.28
C LEU A 97 -14.89 -5.29 -1.82
N SER A 98 -15.90 -4.75 -1.13
CA SER A 98 -16.16 -5.07 0.28
C SER A 98 -16.60 -6.52 0.52
N ILE A 99 -17.10 -7.20 -0.51
CA ILE A 99 -17.49 -8.61 -0.45
C ILE A 99 -16.49 -9.54 -1.16
N TYR A 100 -15.34 -9.01 -1.61
CA TYR A 100 -14.38 -9.75 -2.42
C TYR A 100 -13.80 -10.98 -1.70
N ASN A 101 -13.55 -10.86 -0.39
CA ASN A 101 -13.03 -11.92 0.46
C ASN A 101 -13.89 -13.20 0.46
N LYS A 102 -15.20 -13.07 0.22
CA LYS A 102 -16.11 -14.23 0.16
C LYS A 102 -15.70 -15.21 -0.93
N TRP A 103 -15.09 -14.73 -2.01
CA TRP A 103 -14.70 -15.55 -3.15
C TRP A 103 -13.25 -16.02 -3.11
N GLU A 104 -12.50 -15.75 -2.04
CA GLU A 104 -11.19 -16.39 -1.85
C GLU A 104 -11.33 -17.88 -1.52
N ASN A 105 -12.42 -18.24 -0.83
CA ASN A 105 -12.70 -19.61 -0.36
C ASN A 105 -13.91 -20.25 -1.06
N GLU A 106 -14.56 -19.54 -1.97
CA GLU A 106 -15.76 -19.99 -2.71
C GLU A 106 -15.61 -19.75 -4.22
N ILE A 107 -16.41 -20.44 -5.03
CA ILE A 107 -16.45 -20.18 -6.47
C ILE A 107 -17.12 -18.82 -6.70
N ALA A 108 -16.36 -17.88 -7.26
CA ALA A 108 -16.88 -16.58 -7.62
C ALA A 108 -17.99 -16.70 -8.69
N PRO A 109 -19.06 -15.89 -8.63
CA PRO A 109 -20.04 -15.80 -9.72
C PRO A 109 -19.37 -15.45 -11.06
N ASP A 110 -19.91 -15.93 -12.18
CA ASP A 110 -19.39 -15.66 -13.54
C ASP A 110 -19.13 -14.17 -13.81
N SER A 111 -19.99 -13.30 -13.28
CA SER A 111 -19.88 -11.84 -13.40
C SER A 111 -18.63 -11.29 -12.69
N ILE A 112 -18.27 -11.84 -11.52
CA ILE A 112 -17.03 -11.53 -10.82
C ILE A 112 -15.83 -12.01 -11.60
N GLN A 113 -15.86 -13.27 -12.03
CA GLN A 113 -14.73 -13.84 -12.76
C GLN A 113 -14.41 -13.02 -14.02
N LYS A 114 -15.43 -12.68 -14.81
CA LYS A 114 -15.27 -11.80 -15.98
C LYS A 114 -14.68 -10.44 -15.62
N LYS A 115 -15.10 -9.85 -14.50
CA LYS A 115 -14.55 -8.56 -14.02
C LYS A 115 -13.08 -8.69 -13.60
N MET A 116 -12.73 -9.74 -12.87
CA MET A 116 -11.34 -10.04 -12.49
C MET A 116 -10.44 -10.28 -13.71
N GLU A 117 -10.94 -10.97 -14.74
CA GLU A 117 -10.23 -11.15 -16.01
C GLU A 117 -9.99 -9.81 -16.73
N LEU A 118 -10.94 -8.87 -16.68
CA LEU A 118 -10.74 -7.53 -17.21
C LEU A 118 -9.65 -6.78 -16.44
N TYR A 119 -9.65 -6.86 -15.11
CA TYR A 119 -8.60 -6.26 -14.28
C TYR A 119 -7.23 -6.86 -14.60
N ASP A 120 -7.14 -8.18 -14.75
CA ASP A 120 -5.86 -8.83 -15.05
C ASP A 120 -5.30 -8.43 -16.43
N LYS A 121 -6.16 -8.35 -17.45
CA LYS A 121 -5.80 -7.83 -18.79
C LYS A 121 -5.23 -6.42 -18.72
N LEU A 122 -5.75 -5.58 -17.82
CA LEU A 122 -5.29 -4.21 -17.58
C LEU A 122 -4.14 -4.11 -16.58
N GLN A 123 -3.61 -5.25 -16.12
CA GLN A 123 -2.56 -5.34 -15.11
C GLN A 123 -2.95 -4.66 -13.79
N ILE A 124 -4.22 -4.72 -13.43
CA ILE A 124 -4.78 -4.26 -12.16
C ILE A 124 -4.92 -5.47 -11.24
N LYS A 125 -4.60 -5.30 -9.97
CA LYS A 125 -4.85 -6.28 -8.92
C LYS A 125 -5.67 -5.67 -7.79
N ILE A 126 -6.50 -6.50 -7.19
CA ILE A 126 -7.14 -6.23 -5.91
C ILE A 126 -6.10 -6.50 -4.82
N ILE A 127 -6.02 -5.62 -3.82
CA ILE A 127 -5.11 -5.74 -2.68
C ILE A 127 -5.90 -5.44 -1.41
N GLU A 128 -5.77 -6.31 -0.41
CA GLU A 128 -6.27 -6.07 0.93
C GLU A 128 -5.39 -5.03 1.66
N ASN A 129 -6.03 -4.09 2.34
CA ASN A 129 -5.39 -3.14 3.24
C ASN A 129 -5.38 -3.70 4.68
N ASN A 130 -4.56 -3.11 5.55
CA ASN A 130 -4.45 -3.53 6.95
C ASN A 130 -5.75 -3.43 7.77
N ASP A 131 -6.75 -2.68 7.30
CA ASP A 131 -8.07 -2.55 7.92
C ASP A 131 -9.11 -3.55 7.37
N GLY A 132 -8.69 -4.49 6.52
CA GLY A 132 -9.55 -5.48 5.86
C GLY A 132 -10.31 -4.96 4.65
N SER A 133 -10.15 -3.69 4.28
CA SER A 133 -10.74 -3.14 3.05
C SER A 133 -9.91 -3.52 1.81
N TYR A 134 -10.54 -3.56 0.64
CA TYR A 134 -9.89 -3.92 -0.62
C TYR A 134 -9.75 -2.72 -1.56
N ASN A 135 -8.55 -2.54 -2.10
CA ASN A 135 -8.20 -1.48 -3.03
C ASN A 135 -7.76 -2.03 -4.39
N LEU A 136 -7.84 -1.20 -5.42
CA LEU A 136 -7.33 -1.51 -6.75
C LEU A 136 -5.98 -0.84 -6.98
N LYS A 137 -4.98 -1.59 -7.45
CA LYS A 137 -3.69 -1.02 -7.86
C LYS A 137 -3.13 -1.72 -9.09
N TYR A 138 -2.35 -1.00 -9.90
CA TYR A 138 -1.54 -1.63 -10.94
C TYR A 138 -0.53 -2.62 -10.35
N ARG A 139 -0.31 -3.74 -11.03
CA ARG A 139 0.71 -4.75 -10.68
C ARG A 139 2.10 -4.09 -10.57
N PRO A 140 2.97 -4.54 -9.64
CA PRO A 140 4.29 -3.98 -9.37
C PRO A 140 5.07 -3.49 -10.59
N GLY A 141 5.16 -4.32 -11.64
CA GLY A 141 5.95 -4.05 -12.84
C GLY A 141 5.28 -3.20 -13.92
N PHE A 142 3.99 -2.85 -13.80
CA PHE A 142 3.21 -2.21 -14.87
C PHE A 142 3.93 -1.02 -15.54
N TYR A 143 4.33 -0.02 -14.74
CA TYR A 143 5.05 1.14 -15.28
C TYR A 143 6.48 0.78 -15.71
N TYR A 144 7.22 -0.02 -14.94
CA TYR A 144 8.58 -0.38 -15.31
C TYR A 144 8.64 -1.12 -16.66
N ASP A 145 7.78 -2.11 -16.87
CA ASP A 145 7.76 -2.90 -18.10
C ASP A 145 7.38 -2.07 -19.32
N MET A 146 6.48 -1.10 -19.15
CA MET A 146 6.08 -0.19 -20.22
C MET A 146 7.18 0.81 -20.59
N PHE A 147 7.97 1.26 -19.62
CA PHE A 147 8.95 2.35 -19.80
C PHE A 147 10.41 1.90 -19.88
N LYS A 148 10.79 0.68 -19.48
CA LYS A 148 12.19 0.25 -19.30
C LYS A 148 13.10 0.41 -20.53
N TYR A 149 12.54 0.38 -21.74
CA TYR A 149 13.31 0.57 -22.99
C TYR A 149 13.13 1.96 -23.62
N LYS A 150 12.33 2.83 -22.99
CA LYS A 150 11.92 4.15 -23.53
C LYS A 150 12.34 5.31 -22.64
N ALA A 151 12.25 5.12 -21.32
CA ALA A 151 12.60 6.13 -20.31
C ALA A 151 14.08 6.50 -20.33
N SER A 152 14.39 7.67 -19.76
CA SER A 152 15.76 8.01 -19.38
C SER A 152 16.34 7.01 -18.38
N LYS A 153 17.66 7.09 -18.16
CA LYS A 153 18.35 6.25 -17.17
C LYS A 153 17.75 6.45 -15.77
N ASP A 154 17.56 7.70 -15.38
CA ASP A 154 17.01 8.12 -14.08
C ASP A 154 15.61 7.52 -13.84
N LEU A 155 14.62 7.81 -14.70
CA LEU A 155 13.28 7.26 -14.55
C LEU A 155 13.28 5.73 -14.56
N ARG A 156 14.10 5.10 -15.42
CA ARG A 156 14.19 3.64 -15.48
C ARG A 156 14.72 3.04 -14.18
N GLU A 157 15.75 3.65 -13.58
CA GLU A 157 16.29 3.23 -12.29
C GLU A 157 15.23 3.40 -11.21
N TYR A 158 14.61 4.57 -11.10
CA TYR A 158 13.52 4.83 -10.15
C TYR A 158 12.39 3.79 -10.25
N LEU A 159 11.87 3.53 -11.46
CA LEU A 159 10.80 2.56 -11.67
C LEU A 159 11.22 1.13 -11.33
N LYS A 160 12.49 0.78 -11.56
CA LYS A 160 13.02 -0.54 -11.17
C LYS A 160 12.99 -0.70 -9.65
N LEU A 161 13.41 0.33 -8.91
CA LEU A 161 13.42 0.30 -7.43
C LEU A 161 12.01 0.27 -6.86
N ALA A 162 11.13 1.14 -7.35
CA ALA A 162 9.72 1.13 -6.97
C ALA A 162 9.06 -0.22 -7.26
N THR A 163 9.39 -0.85 -8.39
CA THR A 163 8.90 -2.21 -8.73
C THR A 163 9.40 -3.25 -7.74
N LEU A 164 10.70 -3.25 -7.39
CA LEU A 164 11.27 -4.18 -6.42
C LEU A 164 10.56 -4.07 -5.07
N GLN A 165 10.41 -2.84 -4.55
CA GLN A 165 9.77 -2.58 -3.26
C GLN A 165 8.33 -3.09 -3.22
N ARG A 166 7.59 -3.01 -4.34
CA ARG A 166 6.20 -3.52 -4.42
C ARG A 166 6.09 -5.02 -4.71
N LYS A 167 7.10 -5.64 -5.33
CA LYS A 167 7.13 -7.10 -5.57
C LYS A 167 7.52 -7.88 -4.32
N LYS A 168 8.41 -7.31 -3.52
CA LYS A 168 8.97 -7.90 -2.32
C LYS A 168 8.77 -6.94 -1.15
N PRO A 169 7.54 -6.79 -0.64
CA PRO A 169 7.29 -5.91 0.50
C PRO A 169 8.10 -6.36 1.71
N ILE A 170 8.73 -5.41 2.40
CA ILE A 170 9.53 -5.69 3.59
C ILE A 170 8.63 -5.98 4.79
N VAL A 171 7.45 -5.33 4.85
CA VAL A 171 6.47 -5.55 5.91
C VAL A 171 5.22 -6.18 5.31
N VAL A 172 4.82 -7.33 5.83
CA VAL A 172 3.60 -8.07 5.46
C VAL A 172 2.86 -8.42 6.75
N ASP A 173 1.58 -8.07 6.83
CA ASP A 173 0.74 -8.26 8.03
C ASP A 173 1.36 -7.69 9.33
N GLY A 174 2.13 -6.62 9.16
CA GLY A 174 2.82 -5.93 10.26
C GLY A 174 4.11 -6.60 10.74
N LEU A 175 4.56 -7.69 10.12
CA LEU A 175 5.82 -8.39 10.42
C LEU A 175 6.85 -8.09 9.34
N ILE A 176 8.13 -8.05 9.71
CA ILE A 176 9.25 -7.91 8.79
C ILE A 176 9.45 -9.27 8.10
N ASN A 177 9.21 -9.29 6.79
CA ASN A 177 9.20 -10.48 5.94
C ASN A 177 10.48 -10.61 5.08
N GLU A 178 11.53 -9.85 5.38
CA GLU A 178 12.80 -9.89 4.65
C GLU A 178 13.96 -9.82 5.66
N ASP A 179 15.11 -10.41 5.31
CA ASP A 179 16.31 -10.36 6.14
C ASP A 179 16.84 -8.93 6.27
N TRP A 180 17.41 -8.58 7.42
CA TRP A 180 18.04 -7.27 7.66
C TRP A 180 19.07 -6.88 6.59
N SER A 181 19.81 -7.86 6.06
CA SER A 181 20.77 -7.63 4.98
C SER A 181 20.13 -7.24 3.64
N GLU A 182 18.91 -7.71 3.35
CA GLU A 182 18.14 -7.29 2.18
C GLU A 182 17.64 -5.85 2.36
N ILE A 183 17.21 -5.50 3.58
CA ILE A 183 16.81 -4.14 3.94
C ILE A 183 17.99 -3.17 3.74
N SER A 184 19.18 -3.51 4.26
CA SER A 184 20.38 -2.65 4.14
C SER A 184 20.92 -2.58 2.71
N ASN A 185 20.82 -3.65 1.92
CA ASN A 185 21.10 -3.59 0.48
C ASN A 185 20.16 -2.61 -0.25
N ARG A 186 18.86 -2.61 0.07
CA ARG A 186 17.89 -1.67 -0.52
C ARG A 186 18.16 -0.23 -0.11
N LEU A 187 18.62 0.01 1.11
CA LEU A 187 19.06 1.34 1.56
C LEU A 187 20.19 1.87 0.68
N ILE A 188 21.23 1.06 0.44
CA ILE A 188 22.35 1.44 -0.44
C ILE A 188 21.87 1.72 -1.86
N ILE A 189 20.89 0.97 -2.36
CA ILE A 189 20.34 1.19 -3.70
C ILE A 189 19.59 2.52 -3.78
N TRP A 190 18.76 2.86 -2.78
CA TRP A 190 18.09 4.16 -2.71
C TRP A 190 19.07 5.31 -2.51
N GLU A 191 20.05 5.15 -1.62
CA GLU A 191 21.13 6.13 -1.39
C GLU A 191 21.85 6.45 -2.70
N ASN A 192 22.25 5.42 -3.45
CA ASN A 192 22.92 5.57 -4.73
C ASN A 192 22.03 6.24 -5.78
N PHE A 193 20.73 5.92 -5.82
CA PHE A 193 19.80 6.58 -6.74
C PHE A 193 19.75 8.09 -6.47
N ILE A 194 19.58 8.48 -5.20
CA ILE A 194 19.49 9.88 -4.76
C ILE A 194 20.78 10.62 -5.10
N LYS A 195 21.94 10.03 -4.80
CA LYS A 195 23.26 10.63 -5.04
C LYS A 195 23.59 10.77 -6.52
N ASN A 196 23.27 9.76 -7.32
CA ASN A 196 23.62 9.73 -8.74
C ASN A 196 22.65 10.53 -9.62
N ASN A 197 21.46 10.85 -9.12
CA ASN A 197 20.43 11.59 -9.85
C ASN A 197 19.97 12.85 -9.09
N PRO A 198 20.87 13.82 -8.81
CA PRO A 198 20.57 14.98 -7.97
C PRO A 198 19.51 15.94 -8.55
N ASN A 199 19.26 15.86 -9.86
CA ASN A 199 18.25 16.64 -10.60
C ASN A 199 17.04 15.80 -11.03
N SER A 200 16.89 14.59 -10.47
CA SER A 200 15.76 13.71 -10.78
C SER A 200 14.45 14.34 -10.33
N ALA A 201 13.42 14.22 -11.17
CA ALA A 201 12.05 14.55 -10.77
C ALA A 201 11.52 13.61 -9.66
N TYR A 202 12.20 12.49 -9.40
CA TYR A 202 11.83 11.48 -8.41
C TYR A 202 12.70 11.51 -7.17
N LYS A 203 13.63 12.47 -7.06
CA LYS A 203 14.57 12.57 -5.93
C LYS A 203 13.84 12.63 -4.60
N GLU A 204 12.82 13.49 -4.47
CA GLU A 204 12.12 13.68 -3.19
C GLU A 204 11.28 12.46 -2.79
N ASP A 205 10.63 11.80 -3.74
CA ASP A 205 9.92 10.53 -3.44
C ASP A 205 10.91 9.40 -3.09
N ALA A 206 12.05 9.33 -3.76
CA ALA A 206 13.13 8.41 -3.39
C ALA A 206 13.72 8.69 -2.00
N LYS A 207 13.89 9.98 -1.63
CA LYS A 207 14.26 10.38 -0.28
C LYS A 207 13.23 9.91 0.74
N GLY A 208 11.93 10.10 0.46
CA GLY A 208 10.85 9.58 1.32
C GLY A 208 10.96 8.08 1.57
N LYS A 209 11.16 7.27 0.51
CA LYS A 209 11.33 5.81 0.62
C LYS A 209 12.59 5.42 1.38
N TYR A 210 13.69 6.13 1.15
CA TYR A 210 14.92 5.95 1.91
C TYR A 210 14.69 6.21 3.40
N LEU A 211 14.00 7.31 3.74
CA LEU A 211 13.69 7.71 5.11
C LEU A 211 12.82 6.67 5.84
N GLU A 212 11.75 6.20 5.19
CA GLU A 212 10.91 5.12 5.74
C GLU A 212 11.74 3.85 5.99
N LEU A 213 12.60 3.50 5.03
CA LEU A 213 13.41 2.29 5.09
C LEU A 213 14.51 2.35 6.16
N ILE A 214 15.17 3.50 6.35
CA ILE A 214 16.24 3.63 7.35
C ILE A 214 15.68 3.63 8.76
N GLN A 215 14.49 4.20 8.95
CA GLN A 215 13.76 4.13 10.21
C GLN A 215 13.39 2.69 10.54
N LEU A 216 12.79 1.97 9.59
CA LEU A 216 12.47 0.55 9.75
C LEU A 216 13.73 -0.28 10.02
N TYR A 217 14.82 -0.01 9.29
CA TYR A 217 16.07 -0.72 9.48
C TYR A 217 16.64 -0.53 10.88
N LEU A 218 16.72 0.71 11.39
CA LEU A 218 17.35 1.01 12.67
C LEU A 218 16.49 0.71 13.88
N PHE A 219 15.17 0.89 13.79
CA PHE A 219 14.23 0.78 14.92
C PHE A 219 13.31 -0.44 14.85
N GLY A 220 13.20 -1.09 13.68
CA GLY A 220 12.16 -2.06 13.41
C GLY A 220 10.78 -1.40 13.32
N ASN A 221 9.73 -2.17 13.62
CA ASN A 221 8.37 -1.68 13.68
C ASN A 221 7.73 -1.98 15.06
N LYS A 222 6.44 -1.67 15.22
CA LYS A 222 5.73 -1.87 16.50
C LYS A 222 5.61 -3.34 16.94
N ASN A 223 5.67 -4.28 16.02
CA ASN A 223 5.53 -5.72 16.27
C ASN A 223 6.92 -6.39 16.39
N GLU A 224 7.91 -5.89 15.66
CA GLU A 224 9.26 -6.44 15.59
C GLU A 224 10.29 -5.29 15.65
N ARG A 225 10.74 -4.98 16.88
CA ARG A 225 11.75 -3.94 17.11
C ARG A 225 13.15 -4.51 16.87
N SER A 226 14.06 -3.64 16.42
CA SER A 226 15.49 -3.98 16.31
C SER A 226 16.18 -4.11 17.68
N TYR A 227 15.62 -3.52 18.73
CA TYR A 227 16.10 -3.62 20.11
C TYR A 227 14.96 -3.57 21.13
N SER A 228 15.21 -4.17 22.30
CA SER A 228 14.33 -4.10 23.45
C SER A 228 14.48 -2.74 24.16
N ILE A 229 13.39 -1.99 24.27
CA ILE A 229 13.38 -0.72 25.02
C ILE A 229 13.71 -0.98 26.49
N ASP A 230 13.05 -1.96 27.12
CA ASP A 230 13.20 -2.25 28.55
C ASP A 230 14.64 -2.62 28.92
N THR A 231 15.23 -3.55 28.16
CA THR A 231 16.57 -4.07 28.46
C THR A 231 17.68 -3.26 27.82
N LYS A 232 17.36 -2.36 26.87
CA LYS A 232 18.32 -1.61 26.05
C LYS A 232 19.33 -2.53 25.38
N LYS A 233 18.83 -3.62 24.78
CA LYS A 233 19.65 -4.60 24.04
C LYS A 233 19.16 -4.72 22.61
N ILE A 234 20.09 -4.60 21.67
CA ILE A 234 19.86 -4.92 20.26
C ILE A 234 19.79 -6.45 20.14
N GLU A 235 18.90 -6.94 19.29
CA GLU A 235 18.85 -8.37 18.99
C GLU A 235 20.18 -8.83 18.37
N PRO A 236 20.80 -9.94 18.82
CA PRO A 236 22.17 -10.30 18.42
C PRO A 236 22.40 -10.40 16.91
N LEU A 237 21.43 -10.92 16.16
CA LEU A 237 21.52 -11.00 14.69
C LEU A 237 21.46 -9.63 14.03
N THR A 238 20.64 -8.73 14.56
CA THR A 238 20.52 -7.34 14.09
C THR A 238 21.79 -6.57 14.41
N GLU A 239 22.32 -6.71 15.62
CA GLU A 239 23.60 -6.12 16.04
C GLU A 239 24.74 -6.57 15.13
N GLN A 240 24.84 -7.88 14.88
CA GLN A 240 25.84 -8.45 13.97
C GLN A 240 25.69 -7.90 12.55
N GLU A 241 24.46 -7.76 12.06
CA GLU A 241 24.20 -7.17 10.75
C GLU A 241 24.65 -5.70 10.70
N TYR A 242 24.32 -4.87 11.70
CA TYR A 242 24.77 -3.48 11.76
C TYR A 242 26.30 -3.36 11.77
N MET A 243 26.97 -4.18 12.58
CA MET A 243 28.44 -4.19 12.64
C MET A 243 29.07 -4.57 11.29
N ASN A 244 28.52 -5.62 10.65
CA ASN A 244 28.97 -6.05 9.32
C ASN A 244 28.71 -4.99 8.26
N PHE A 245 27.55 -4.34 8.32
CA PHE A 245 27.15 -3.27 7.41
C PHE A 245 28.08 -2.06 7.55
N VAL A 246 28.33 -1.58 8.77
CA VAL A 246 29.27 -0.48 9.04
C VAL A 246 30.69 -0.83 8.60
N LYS A 247 31.15 -2.07 8.83
CA LYS A 247 32.46 -2.52 8.35
C LYS A 247 32.58 -2.46 6.83
N LYS A 248 31.51 -2.82 6.10
CA LYS A 248 31.50 -2.87 4.63
C LYS A 248 31.21 -1.51 3.98
N TYR A 249 30.30 -0.73 4.56
CA TYR A 249 29.71 0.47 3.97
C TYR A 249 29.86 1.71 4.86
N GLY A 250 30.74 1.73 5.86
CA GLY A 250 30.89 2.84 6.82
C GLY A 250 31.29 4.21 6.25
N LYS A 251 31.52 4.31 4.93
CA LYS A 251 31.75 5.58 4.20
C LYS A 251 30.53 6.07 3.42
N THR A 252 29.46 5.27 3.32
CA THR A 252 28.19 5.69 2.72
C THR A 252 27.36 6.45 3.75
N THR A 253 26.38 7.21 3.30
CA THR A 253 25.48 7.94 4.20
C THR A 253 24.77 6.98 5.15
N THR A 254 24.23 5.87 4.65
CA THR A 254 23.61 4.84 5.49
C THR A 254 24.61 4.29 6.50
N GLY A 255 25.84 3.95 6.09
CA GLY A 255 26.85 3.41 7.00
C GLY A 255 27.26 4.38 8.10
N ILE A 256 27.34 5.67 7.80
CA ILE A 256 27.61 6.71 8.82
C ILE A 256 26.46 6.81 9.82
N ILE A 257 25.21 6.84 9.35
CA ILE A 257 24.03 6.89 10.23
C ILE A 257 23.97 5.66 11.13
N THR A 258 24.14 4.45 10.58
CA THR A 258 24.14 3.20 11.35
C THR A 258 25.27 3.17 12.38
N LYS A 259 26.47 3.64 12.01
CA LYS A 259 27.57 3.75 12.96
C LYS A 259 27.22 4.71 14.11
N ASN A 260 26.71 5.89 13.79
CA ASN A 260 26.35 6.89 14.80
C ASN A 260 25.23 6.37 15.72
N PHE A 261 24.26 5.62 15.18
CA PHE A 261 23.24 4.92 15.96
C PHE A 261 23.87 3.95 16.97
N LEU A 262 24.77 3.05 16.52
CA LEU A 262 25.48 2.11 17.39
C LEU A 262 26.33 2.85 18.45
N ASP A 263 27.09 3.86 18.05
CA ASP A 263 27.95 4.65 18.94
C ASP A 263 27.11 5.31 20.05
N PHE A 264 25.97 5.92 19.68
CA PHE A 264 25.02 6.46 20.66
C PHE A 264 24.50 5.36 21.58
N PHE A 265 24.09 4.23 21.02
CA PHE A 265 23.47 3.12 21.74
C PHE A 265 24.38 2.62 22.87
N TYR A 266 25.64 2.27 22.57
CA TYR A 266 26.56 1.74 23.57
C TYR A 266 27.17 2.79 24.50
N THR A 267 27.26 4.05 24.09
CA THR A 267 27.80 5.11 24.95
C THR A 267 26.81 5.52 26.03
N ASN A 268 25.51 5.40 25.75
CA ASN A 268 24.45 5.97 26.59
C ASN A 268 23.52 4.94 27.23
N ASP A 269 23.74 3.65 27.02
CA ASP A 269 22.89 2.56 27.51
C ASP A 269 22.65 2.64 29.03
N LYS A 270 23.62 3.12 29.83
CA LYS A 270 23.52 3.25 31.29
C LYS A 270 23.16 4.64 31.79
N ASN A 271 23.14 5.64 30.91
CA ASN A 271 23.00 7.05 31.31
C ASN A 271 21.54 7.48 31.50
N PHE A 272 20.59 6.72 30.95
CA PHE A 272 19.18 7.08 30.90
C PHE A 272 18.28 5.91 31.35
N SER A 273 17.09 6.25 31.83
CA SER A 273 16.00 5.27 31.95
C SER A 273 15.66 4.70 30.57
N SER A 274 15.02 3.53 30.51
CA SER A 274 14.70 2.86 29.23
C SER A 274 13.84 3.73 28.30
N GLU A 275 12.84 4.43 28.85
CA GLU A 275 11.99 5.35 28.07
C GLU A 275 12.75 6.60 27.60
N GLU A 276 13.54 7.22 28.49
CA GLU A 276 14.32 8.40 28.14
C GLU A 276 15.40 8.07 27.10
N PHE A 277 16.04 6.90 27.22
CA PHE A 277 16.99 6.38 26.24
C PHE A 277 16.32 6.26 24.86
N HIS A 278 15.16 5.60 24.77
CA HIS A 278 14.43 5.42 23.51
C HIS A 278 14.09 6.75 22.85
N LYS A 279 13.63 7.74 23.64
CA LYS A 279 13.35 9.09 23.13
C LYS A 279 14.61 9.76 22.59
N LYS A 280 15.70 9.77 23.38
CA LYS A 280 16.95 10.45 22.99
C LYS A 280 17.62 9.82 21.79
N ILE A 281 17.67 8.49 21.69
CA ILE A 281 18.26 7.82 20.52
C ILE A 281 17.43 8.09 19.27
N THR A 282 16.10 8.15 19.38
CA THR A 282 15.21 8.50 18.26
C THR A 282 15.47 9.94 17.79
N GLU A 283 15.50 10.90 18.71
CA GLU A 283 15.79 12.31 18.41
C GLU A 283 17.18 12.48 17.76
N TYR A 284 18.20 11.86 18.36
CA TYR A 284 19.57 11.88 17.84
C TYR A 284 19.66 11.29 16.43
N THR A 285 19.05 10.12 16.22
CA THR A 285 19.10 9.43 14.92
C THR A 285 18.38 10.24 13.85
N ASN A 286 17.25 10.86 14.17
CA ASN A 286 16.54 11.74 13.23
C ASN A 286 17.39 12.95 12.83
N GLN A 287 18.10 13.56 13.79
CA GLN A 287 19.02 14.67 13.51
C GLN A 287 20.19 14.23 12.62
N GLU A 288 20.76 13.05 12.87
CA GLU A 288 21.84 12.51 12.02
C GLU A 288 21.34 12.17 10.62
N ILE A 289 20.14 11.59 10.49
CA ILE A 289 19.50 11.37 9.18
C ILE A 289 19.32 12.71 8.46
N GLU A 290 18.71 13.72 9.08
CA GLU A 290 18.50 15.03 8.45
C GLU A 290 19.82 15.68 8.01
N LYS A 291 20.85 15.62 8.87
CA LYS A 291 22.18 16.16 8.60
C LYS A 291 22.83 15.48 7.41
N GLU A 292 22.79 14.15 7.33
CA GLU A 292 23.38 13.42 6.22
C GLU A 292 22.57 13.56 4.93
N MET A 293 21.24 13.64 5.02
CA MET A 293 20.35 13.83 3.87
C MET A 293 20.46 15.22 3.23
N LYS A 294 20.93 16.24 3.97
CA LYS A 294 21.27 17.57 3.41
C LYS A 294 22.45 17.53 2.44
N LYS A 295 23.26 16.46 2.44
CA LYS A 295 24.37 16.28 1.49
C LYS A 295 23.91 15.85 0.10
N PHE A 296 22.62 15.52 -0.06
CA PHE A 296 22.01 15.00 -1.28
C PHE A 296 21.21 16.02 -2.08
#